data_AF-A0A924W691-F1
#
_entry.id   AF-A0A924W691-F1
#
_cell.length_a   1.000
_cell.length_b   1.000
_cell.length_c   1.000
_cell.angle_alpha   90.00
_cell.angle_beta   90.00
_cell.angle_gamma   90.00
#
_symmetry.space_group_name_H-M   'P 1'
#
loop_
_entity.id
_entity.type
_entity.pdbx_description
1 polymer ?
#
loop_
_entity_poly.entity_id
_entity_poly.type
_entity_poly.pdbx_seq_one_letter_code
_entity_poly.pdbx_strand_id
1 'polypeptide(L)'
;MPSLLVINADGPETRVALVEDGFLAELYIERKRERGIAGNIYKGRVERVLPGMQAAFVNIGCEKSAYLHVSDVRGTPDDLKRLLSGDQTRAAEDEDDDEADRRRAGGGARIEDLLKEGQEIVVQVTKEPISTKGARATRYVSLPGRHLVFMPTVDHVGISRRISSDRERRRLRDIVESMRPPGSGFVVRTVAEGIAEKELKSDMEF
;
A
#
# COMPACT_ATOMS: atom_id res chain seq x y z
N MET A 1 28.79 10.70 -16.44
CA MET A 1 28.11 10.10 -17.61
C MET A 1 26.67 10.57 -17.56
N PRO A 2 26.12 11.20 -18.60
CA PRO A 2 24.82 11.85 -18.51
C PRO A 2 23.69 10.83 -18.74
N SER A 3 22.95 10.51 -17.69
CA SER A 3 21.62 9.92 -17.82
C SER A 3 20.64 11.03 -18.18
N LEU A 4 19.85 10.85 -19.24
CA LEU A 4 18.81 11.78 -19.67
C LEU A 4 17.43 11.16 -19.50
N LEU A 5 16.54 11.91 -18.86
CA LEU A 5 15.12 11.61 -18.83
C LEU A 5 14.43 12.45 -19.91
N VAL A 6 13.95 11.80 -20.98
CA VAL A 6 13.27 12.48 -22.10
C VAL A 6 11.76 12.27 -21.95
N ILE A 7 11.01 13.36 -21.80
CA ILE A 7 9.56 13.34 -21.64
C ILE A 7 8.89 13.92 -22.88
N ASN A 8 8.02 13.15 -23.51
CA ASN A 8 7.09 13.63 -24.52
C ASN A 8 5.66 13.51 -23.98
N ALA A 9 5.03 14.66 -23.73
CA ALA A 9 3.68 14.75 -23.19
C ALA A 9 2.67 15.35 -24.19
N ASP A 10 3.01 15.41 -25.48
CA ASP A 10 2.13 15.94 -26.53
C ASP A 10 1.40 14.80 -27.27
N GLY A 11 0.07 14.87 -27.31
CA GLY A 11 -0.79 13.86 -27.94
C GLY A 11 -1.58 12.94 -26.98
N PRO A 12 -2.06 11.77 -27.45
CA PRO A 12 -2.95 10.89 -26.69
C PRO A 12 -2.24 10.08 -25.60
N GLU A 13 -0.91 10.03 -25.61
CA GLU A 13 -0.07 9.24 -24.70
C GLU A 13 1.07 10.11 -24.17
N THR A 14 1.46 9.88 -22.92
CA THR A 14 2.70 10.42 -22.32
C THR A 14 3.79 9.36 -22.42
N ARG A 15 4.95 9.73 -22.95
CA ARG A 15 6.10 8.84 -23.13
C ARG A 15 7.28 9.36 -22.34
N VAL A 16 7.89 8.49 -21.54
CA VAL A 16 9.09 8.78 -20.75
C VAL A 16 10.17 7.78 -21.12
N ALA A 17 11.32 8.28 -21.59
CA ALA A 17 12.47 7.47 -21.94
C ALA A 17 13.65 7.77 -21.01
N LEU A 18 14.28 6.73 -20.49
CA LEU A 18 15.59 6.81 -19.85
C LEU A 18 16.65 6.52 -20.91
N VAL A 19 17.51 7.48 -21.18
CA VAL A 19 18.61 7.38 -22.14
C VAL A 19 19.93 7.41 -21.38
N GLU A 20 20.72 6.37 -21.55
CA GLU A 20 22.05 6.22 -20.94
C GLU A 20 23.09 6.10 -22.04
N ASP A 21 24.11 6.95 -22.00
CA ASP A 21 25.20 6.97 -22.99
C ASP A 21 24.73 7.06 -24.46
N GLY A 22 23.60 7.74 -24.68
CA GLY A 22 22.99 7.91 -26.00
C GLY A 22 22.15 6.71 -26.46
N PHE A 23 22.05 5.65 -25.66
CA PHE A 23 21.22 4.48 -25.91
C PHE A 23 19.94 4.52 -25.07
N LEU A 24 18.82 4.09 -25.66
CA LEU A 24 17.57 3.93 -24.93
C LEU A 24 17.70 2.75 -23.96
N ALA A 25 17.65 3.03 -22.66
CA ALA A 25 17.69 2.01 -21.60
C ALA A 25 16.28 1.51 -21.27
N GLU A 26 15.33 2.44 -21.04
CA GLU A 26 13.94 2.11 -20.69
C GLU A 26 12.95 3.06 -21.39
N LEU A 27 11.76 2.56 -21.72
CA LEU A 27 10.67 3.34 -22.31
C LEU A 27 9.35 3.03 -21.59
N TYR A 28 8.74 4.06 -21.03
CA TYR A 28 7.43 4.03 -20.39
C TYR A 28 6.43 4.79 -21.26
N ILE A 29 5.25 4.21 -21.47
CA ILE A 29 4.15 4.83 -22.22
C ILE A 29 2.90 4.75 -21.36
N GLU A 30 2.29 5.89 -21.08
CA GLU A 30 1.04 6.01 -20.32
C GLU A 30 -0.05 6.64 -21.19
N ARG A 31 -1.24 6.03 -21.23
CA ARG A 31 -2.42 6.58 -21.93
C ARG A 31 -3.41 7.16 -20.94
N LYS A 32 -4.03 8.31 -21.27
CA LYS A 32 -5.02 8.95 -20.38
C LYS A 32 -6.21 8.05 -19.99
N ARG A 33 -6.62 7.13 -20.88
CA ARG A 33 -7.73 6.18 -20.64
C ARG A 33 -7.34 4.97 -19.80
N GLU A 34 -6.06 4.74 -19.57
CA GLU A 34 -5.53 3.62 -18.78
C GLU A 34 -5.14 4.06 -17.37
N ARG A 35 -5.49 5.29 -16.97
CA ARG A 35 -5.21 5.78 -15.62
C ARG A 35 -6.10 5.07 -14.60
N GLY A 36 -5.51 4.04 -14.02
CA GLY A 36 -6.01 3.37 -12.82
C GLY A 36 -6.03 4.29 -11.61
N ILE A 37 -6.84 3.92 -10.62
CA ILE A 37 -6.84 4.58 -9.29
C ILE A 37 -6.14 3.75 -8.22
N ALA A 38 -5.68 2.55 -8.54
CA ALA A 38 -4.89 1.74 -7.62
C ALA A 38 -3.64 2.49 -7.15
N GLY A 39 -3.38 2.46 -5.84
CA GLY A 39 -2.27 3.18 -5.21
C GLY A 39 -2.59 4.63 -4.85
N ASN A 40 -3.62 5.26 -5.43
CA ASN A 40 -4.00 6.63 -5.08
C ASN A 40 -4.47 6.73 -3.63
N ILE A 41 -4.15 7.87 -3.00
CA ILE A 41 -4.52 8.19 -1.62
C ILE A 41 -5.57 9.29 -1.63
N TYR A 42 -6.67 9.07 -0.90
CA TYR A 42 -7.80 9.99 -0.83
C TYR A 42 -8.11 10.33 0.62
N LYS A 43 -8.55 11.58 0.84
CA LYS A 43 -9.32 11.93 2.03
C LYS A 43 -10.79 11.62 1.73
N GLY A 44 -11.28 10.49 2.25
CA GLY A 44 -12.64 10.03 2.03
C GLY A 44 -13.56 10.34 3.21
N ARG A 45 -14.88 10.30 2.96
CA ARG A 45 -15.92 10.40 3.99
C ARG A 45 -16.62 9.05 4.15
N VAL A 46 -16.70 8.54 5.37
CA VAL A 46 -17.47 7.33 5.68
C VAL A 46 -18.95 7.64 5.44
N GLU A 47 -19.57 6.98 4.47
CA GLU A 47 -21.00 7.16 4.17
C GLU A 47 -21.86 6.22 5.00
N ARG A 48 -21.40 4.99 5.20
CA ARG A 48 -22.17 3.95 5.88
C ARG A 48 -21.25 2.94 6.53
N VAL A 49 -21.59 2.55 7.76
CA VAL A 49 -20.94 1.46 8.48
C VAL A 49 -21.87 0.25 8.50
N LEU A 50 -21.34 -0.94 8.20
CA LEU A 50 -22.09 -2.19 8.11
C LEU A 50 -21.52 -3.22 9.11
N PRO A 51 -22.03 -3.24 10.36
CA PRO A 51 -21.58 -4.18 11.40
C PRO A 51 -21.68 -5.64 10.97
N GLY A 52 -22.76 -6.03 10.28
CA GLY A 52 -22.97 -7.40 9.82
C GLY A 52 -21.93 -7.92 8.83
N MET A 53 -21.26 -7.00 8.10
CA MET A 53 -20.19 -7.31 7.14
C MET A 53 -18.80 -6.91 7.64
N GLN A 54 -18.70 -6.43 8.89
CA GLN A 54 -17.48 -5.86 9.46
C GLN A 54 -16.75 -4.90 8.49
N ALA A 55 -17.52 -4.02 7.84
CA ALA A 55 -17.03 -3.15 6.77
C ALA A 55 -17.71 -1.77 6.77
N ALA A 56 -17.12 -0.84 6.02
CA ALA A 56 -17.65 0.49 5.79
C ALA A 56 -17.53 0.89 4.31
N PHE A 57 -18.45 1.74 3.85
CA PHE A 57 -18.37 2.39 2.55
C PHE A 57 -17.85 3.81 2.72
N VAL A 58 -16.82 4.15 1.94
CA VAL A 58 -16.11 5.42 2.01
C VAL A 58 -16.21 6.13 0.67
N ASN A 59 -16.81 7.32 0.66
CA ASN A 59 -16.83 8.17 -0.52
C ASN A 59 -15.43 8.75 -0.76
N ILE A 60 -14.86 8.46 -1.91
CA ILE A 60 -13.55 8.96 -2.36
C ILE A 60 -13.65 9.84 -3.62
N GLY A 61 -14.86 10.26 -4.00
CA GLY A 61 -15.13 11.04 -5.21
C GLY A 61 -15.30 10.24 -6.50
N CYS A 62 -15.31 8.90 -6.42
CA CYS A 62 -15.66 8.03 -7.54
C CYS A 62 -17.18 7.84 -7.64
N GLU A 63 -17.66 7.33 -8.77
CA GLU A 63 -19.09 7.01 -8.97
C GLU A 63 -19.64 6.04 -7.91
N LYS A 64 -18.77 5.18 -7.37
CA LYS A 64 -19.09 4.23 -6.31
C LYS A 64 -18.15 4.40 -5.13
N SER A 65 -18.71 4.32 -3.94
CA SER A 65 -17.98 4.36 -2.68
C SER A 65 -17.03 3.16 -2.58
N ALA A 66 -15.85 3.42 -2.03
CA ALA A 66 -14.85 2.40 -1.80
C ALA A 66 -15.27 1.51 -0.63
N TYR A 67 -14.98 0.22 -0.74
CA TYR A 67 -15.18 -0.77 0.30
C TYR A 67 -13.95 -0.84 1.21
N LEU A 68 -14.17 -0.74 2.53
CA LEU A 68 -13.15 -0.79 3.57
C LEU A 68 -13.52 -1.83 4.63
N HIS A 69 -12.71 -2.87 4.79
CA HIS A 69 -12.93 -3.95 5.77
C HIS A 69 -12.31 -3.61 7.15
N VAL A 70 -12.80 -4.20 8.24
CA VAL A 70 -12.27 -3.96 9.60
C VAL A 70 -10.78 -4.27 9.75
N SER A 71 -10.29 -5.31 9.07
CA SER A 71 -8.85 -5.65 9.07
C SER A 71 -8.00 -4.57 8.40
N ASP A 72 -8.60 -3.75 7.54
CA ASP A 72 -7.96 -2.65 6.83
C ASP A 72 -7.99 -1.32 7.62
N VAL A 73 -8.42 -1.35 8.90
CA VAL A 73 -8.57 -0.17 9.78
C VAL A 73 -7.76 -0.25 11.07
N ARG A 74 -7.71 -1.42 11.71
CA ARG A 74 -7.26 -1.63 13.12
C ARG A 74 -5.78 -1.34 13.38
N GLY A 75 -4.91 -1.58 12.41
CA GLY A 75 -3.46 -1.39 12.53
C GLY A 75 -2.73 -2.49 13.30
N THR A 76 -3.32 -3.69 13.45
CA THR A 76 -2.61 -4.75 14.17
C THR A 76 -1.47 -5.34 13.34
N PRO A 77 -0.38 -5.82 13.97
CA PRO A 77 0.71 -6.48 13.26
C PRO A 77 0.28 -7.67 12.40
N ASP A 78 -0.77 -8.39 12.81
CA ASP A 78 -1.29 -9.53 12.05
C ASP A 78 -2.09 -9.09 10.81
N ASP A 79 -2.83 -7.98 10.90
CA ASP A 79 -3.47 -7.35 9.74
C ASP A 79 -2.42 -6.91 8.72
N LEU A 80 -1.34 -6.31 9.20
CA LEU A 80 -0.23 -5.87 8.37
C LEU A 80 0.46 -7.06 7.68
N LYS A 81 0.71 -8.16 8.39
CA LYS A 81 1.30 -9.35 7.77
C LYS A 81 0.48 -9.82 6.59
N ARG A 82 -0.86 -9.82 6.67
CA ARG A 82 -1.75 -10.23 5.57
C ARG A 82 -1.54 -9.37 4.33
N LEU A 83 -1.47 -8.05 4.50
CA LEU A 83 -1.21 -7.09 3.42
C LEU A 83 0.16 -7.30 2.78
N LEU A 84 1.20 -7.44 3.61
CA LEU A 84 2.57 -7.61 3.14
C LEU A 84 2.83 -9.01 2.54
N SER A 85 2.07 -10.01 2.96
CA SER A 85 2.19 -11.35 2.40
C SER A 85 1.67 -11.45 0.96
N GLY A 86 1.02 -10.41 0.44
CA GLY A 86 0.56 -10.38 -0.95
C GLY A 86 -0.27 -11.61 -1.30
N ASP A 87 -1.02 -12.16 -0.33
CA ASP A 87 -1.91 -13.29 -0.54
C ASP A 87 -3.12 -12.78 -1.34
N GLN A 88 -2.86 -12.52 -2.62
CA GLN A 88 -3.82 -12.02 -3.61
C GLN A 88 -4.91 -13.07 -3.91
N THR A 89 -4.74 -14.30 -3.43
CA THR A 89 -5.59 -15.45 -3.66
C THR A 89 -6.89 -15.47 -2.84
N ARG A 90 -7.07 -14.58 -1.86
CA ARG A 90 -8.24 -14.63 -0.95
C ARG A 90 -9.24 -13.49 -1.07
N ALA A 91 -9.00 -12.53 -1.97
CA ALA A 91 -9.85 -11.35 -2.07
C ALA A 91 -10.53 -11.19 -3.44
N ALA A 92 -10.50 -12.23 -4.28
CA ALA A 92 -11.17 -12.26 -5.57
C ALA A 92 -12.25 -13.36 -5.66
N GLU A 93 -12.25 -14.32 -4.73
CA GLU A 93 -13.24 -15.39 -4.67
C GLU A 93 -13.72 -15.49 -3.22
N ASP A 94 -15.04 -15.58 -3.09
CA ASP A 94 -15.80 -16.03 -1.92
C ASP A 94 -16.22 -15.00 -0.85
N GLU A 95 -17.49 -14.63 -0.96
CA GLU A 95 -18.37 -14.24 0.16
C GLU A 95 -18.50 -15.36 1.23
N ASP A 96 -17.90 -16.54 1.00
CA ASP A 96 -17.92 -17.71 1.88
C ASP A 96 -16.69 -17.86 2.81
N ASP A 97 -15.61 -17.08 2.64
CA ASP A 97 -14.42 -17.15 3.54
C ASP A 97 -14.65 -16.40 4.89
N ASP A 98 -15.87 -15.90 5.09
CA ASP A 98 -16.37 -15.23 6.31
C ASP A 98 -16.29 -16.15 7.54
N GLU A 99 -16.33 -17.48 7.37
CA GLU A 99 -16.33 -18.41 8.49
C GLU A 99 -14.96 -18.59 9.16
N ALA A 100 -13.87 -18.40 8.40
CA ALA A 100 -12.50 -18.52 8.91
C ALA A 100 -12.06 -17.25 9.67
N ASP A 101 -12.51 -16.07 9.22
CA ASP A 101 -12.22 -14.78 9.89
C ASP A 101 -13.09 -14.58 11.14
N ARG A 102 -14.37 -15.02 11.11
CA ARG A 102 -15.28 -15.02 12.29
C ARG A 102 -14.79 -15.89 13.45
N ARG A 103 -14.18 -17.05 13.18
CA ARG A 103 -13.67 -17.96 14.23
C ARG A 103 -12.38 -17.47 14.91
N ARG A 104 -11.63 -16.55 14.27
CA ARG A 104 -10.35 -16.03 14.79
C ARG A 104 -10.45 -14.61 15.34
N ALA A 105 -11.52 -13.88 15.03
CA ALA A 105 -11.85 -12.58 15.61
C ALA A 105 -12.39 -12.65 17.06
N GLY A 106 -12.03 -13.68 17.84
CA GLY A 106 -12.47 -13.90 19.23
C GLY A 106 -11.99 -12.87 20.27
N GLY A 107 -11.50 -11.72 19.83
CA GLY A 107 -11.14 -10.57 20.67
C GLY A 107 -10.94 -9.28 19.88
N GLY A 108 -11.52 -9.19 18.67
CA GLY A 108 -11.28 -8.08 17.73
C GLY A 108 -12.20 -6.88 17.96
N ALA A 109 -11.66 -5.67 17.78
CA ALA A 109 -12.46 -4.44 17.69
C ALA A 109 -13.40 -4.52 16.48
N ARG A 110 -14.66 -4.12 16.66
CA ARG A 110 -15.66 -4.17 15.59
C ARG A 110 -15.62 -2.91 14.74
N ILE A 111 -16.10 -2.99 13.51
CA ILE A 111 -16.06 -1.83 12.60
C ILE A 111 -16.81 -0.61 13.16
N GLU A 112 -17.94 -0.84 13.84
CA GLU A 112 -18.75 0.21 14.48
C GLU A 112 -18.05 0.91 15.66
N ASP A 113 -17.06 0.26 16.27
CA ASP A 113 -16.24 0.84 17.33
C ASP A 113 -15.12 1.72 16.76
N LEU A 114 -14.74 1.48 15.50
CA LEU A 114 -13.59 2.10 14.85
C LEU A 114 -13.97 3.28 13.94
N LEU A 115 -15.13 3.20 13.28
CA LEU A 115 -15.58 4.18 12.30
C LEU A 115 -17.01 4.64 12.59
N LYS A 116 -17.26 5.92 12.28
CA LYS A 116 -18.59 6.53 12.37
C LYS A 116 -19.01 7.11 11.02
N GLU A 117 -20.30 7.09 10.73
CA GLU A 117 -20.85 7.77 9.56
C GLU A 117 -20.53 9.28 9.60
N GLY A 118 -20.19 9.84 8.45
CA GLY A 118 -19.75 11.22 8.29
C GLY A 118 -18.27 11.48 8.62
N GLN A 119 -17.57 10.53 9.26
CA GLN A 119 -16.15 10.66 9.62
C GLN A 119 -15.28 10.80 8.37
N GLU A 120 -14.32 11.73 8.41
CA GLU A 120 -13.31 11.86 7.36
C GLU A 120 -12.07 11.02 7.69
N ILE A 121 -11.63 10.21 6.75
CA ILE A 121 -10.47 9.31 6.92
C ILE A 121 -9.58 9.34 5.68
N VAL A 122 -8.28 9.13 5.89
CA VAL A 122 -7.33 8.89 4.79
C VAL A 122 -7.37 7.42 4.43
N VAL A 123 -7.51 7.12 3.14
CA VAL A 123 -7.52 5.77 2.60
C VAL A 123 -6.67 5.69 1.33
N GLN A 124 -6.05 4.54 1.10
CA GLN A 124 -5.35 4.21 -0.13
C GLN A 124 -6.12 3.13 -0.88
N VAL A 125 -6.29 3.29 -2.19
CA VAL A 125 -6.94 2.28 -3.03
C VAL A 125 -5.99 1.11 -3.25
N THR A 126 -6.42 -0.10 -2.89
CA THR A 126 -5.65 -1.35 -3.07
C THR A 126 -6.08 -2.13 -4.30
N LYS A 127 -7.37 -2.06 -4.66
CA LYS A 127 -7.90 -2.65 -5.90
C LYS A 127 -8.84 -1.67 -6.59
N GLU A 128 -8.76 -1.64 -7.91
CA GLU A 128 -9.64 -0.82 -8.74
C GLU A 128 -11.10 -1.29 -8.66
N PRO A 129 -12.07 -0.40 -8.97
CA PRO A 129 -13.46 -0.79 -9.14
C PRO A 129 -13.59 -1.86 -10.25
N ILE A 130 -14.40 -2.88 -10.01
CA ILE A 130 -14.66 -3.94 -11.00
C ILE A 130 -16.16 -3.97 -11.28
N SER A 131 -16.54 -3.60 -12.51
CA SER A 131 -17.93 -3.65 -12.99
C SER A 131 -18.90 -2.95 -12.04
N THR A 132 -19.69 -3.73 -11.29
CA THR A 132 -20.68 -3.19 -10.36
C THR A 132 -20.12 -2.85 -8.98
N LYS A 133 -18.94 -3.36 -8.61
CA LYS A 133 -18.32 -3.18 -7.29
C LYS A 133 -17.40 -1.95 -7.28
N GLY A 134 -17.48 -1.16 -6.21
CA GLY A 134 -16.57 -0.04 -5.96
C GLY A 134 -15.13 -0.50 -5.71
N ALA A 135 -14.20 0.45 -5.62
CA ALA A 135 -12.79 0.15 -5.32
C ALA A 135 -12.64 -0.49 -3.93
N ARG A 136 -11.58 -1.30 -3.73
CA ARG A 136 -11.17 -1.71 -2.38
C ARG A 136 -10.16 -0.70 -1.84
N ALA A 137 -10.34 -0.29 -0.60
CA ALA A 137 -9.46 0.66 0.06
C ALA A 137 -8.90 0.11 1.38
N THR A 138 -7.81 0.71 1.84
CA THR A 138 -7.19 0.43 3.13
C THR A 138 -6.81 1.72 3.85
N ARG A 139 -6.81 1.73 5.18
CA ARG A 139 -6.28 2.85 5.97
C ARG A 139 -4.76 2.77 6.11
N TYR A 140 -4.15 1.64 5.74
CA TYR A 140 -2.70 1.48 5.78
C TYR A 140 -2.05 2.10 4.56
N VAL A 141 -1.73 3.38 4.67
CA VAL A 141 -1.03 4.09 3.62
C VAL A 141 0.37 3.51 3.47
N SER A 142 0.75 3.24 2.22
CA SER A 142 2.05 2.75 1.82
C SER A 142 2.63 3.65 0.72
N LEU A 143 3.86 4.09 0.94
CA LEU A 143 4.60 4.98 0.06
C LEU A 143 5.91 4.26 -0.35
N PRO A 144 5.92 3.59 -1.51
CA PRO A 144 7.08 2.80 -1.93
C PRO A 144 8.20 3.72 -2.46
N GLY A 145 9.32 3.76 -1.74
CA GLY A 145 10.61 4.23 -2.22
C GLY A 145 11.39 3.12 -2.94
N ARG A 146 12.67 3.34 -3.22
CA ARG A 146 13.48 2.37 -3.98
C ARG A 146 13.81 1.13 -3.16
N HIS A 147 14.28 1.33 -1.93
CA HIS A 147 14.75 0.30 -1.00
C HIS A 147 13.75 0.09 0.15
N LEU A 148 13.02 1.12 0.53
CA LEU A 148 12.08 1.12 1.64
C LEU A 148 10.65 1.38 1.15
N VAL A 149 9.66 0.86 1.87
CA VAL A 149 8.27 1.29 1.76
C VAL A 149 7.91 1.96 3.07
N PHE A 150 7.60 3.25 3.03
CA PHE A 150 7.18 4.00 4.21
C PHE A 150 5.69 3.76 4.49
N MET A 151 5.37 3.52 5.75
CA MET A 151 4.02 3.24 6.23
C MET A 151 3.68 4.18 7.41
N PRO A 152 3.19 5.41 7.13
CA PRO A 152 2.98 6.42 8.17
C PRO A 152 1.87 6.08 9.17
N THR A 153 0.98 5.15 8.82
CA THR A 153 -0.21 4.80 9.63
C THR A 153 -0.04 3.50 10.42
N VAL A 154 1.17 2.94 10.44
CA VAL A 154 1.47 1.64 11.05
C VAL A 154 2.81 1.72 11.76
N ASP A 155 2.91 1.28 13.02
CA ASP A 155 4.18 1.22 13.73
C ASP A 155 4.78 -0.19 13.66
N HIS A 156 5.45 -0.50 12.54
CA HIS A 156 6.08 -1.80 12.34
C HIS A 156 7.23 -1.75 11.33
N VAL A 157 8.31 -2.47 11.61
CA VAL A 157 9.38 -2.73 10.63
C VAL A 157 9.26 -4.15 10.07
N GLY A 158 8.95 -4.27 8.78
CA GLY A 158 8.91 -5.51 8.03
C GLY A 158 10.16 -5.66 7.15
N ILE A 159 10.64 -6.89 6.97
CA ILE A 159 11.70 -7.20 6.00
C ILE A 159 11.13 -8.13 4.93
N SER A 160 11.45 -7.89 3.66
CA SER A 160 11.01 -8.72 2.53
C SER A 160 11.31 -10.20 2.78
N ARG A 161 10.29 -11.04 2.58
CA ARG A 161 10.41 -12.50 2.72
C ARG A 161 11.40 -13.12 1.73
N ARG A 162 11.71 -12.42 0.63
CA ARG A 162 12.64 -12.88 -0.41
C ARG A 162 14.11 -12.74 -0.01
N ILE A 163 14.44 -11.92 0.98
CA ILE A 163 15.79 -11.87 1.57
C ILE A 163 15.93 -13.12 2.44
N SER A 164 16.79 -14.06 2.08
CA SER A 164 16.89 -15.36 2.77
C SER A 164 17.85 -15.34 3.96
N SER A 165 18.84 -14.45 3.95
CA SER A 165 19.87 -14.37 4.99
C SER A 165 19.34 -13.75 6.28
N ASP A 166 19.25 -14.53 7.36
CA ASP A 166 18.85 -14.05 8.68
C ASP A 166 19.81 -13.02 9.28
N ARG A 167 21.09 -13.10 8.89
CA ARG A 167 22.09 -12.09 9.27
C ARG A 167 21.76 -10.75 8.64
N GLU A 168 21.42 -10.76 7.35
CA GLU A 168 21.10 -9.55 6.61
C GLU A 168 19.77 -8.95 7.04
N ARG A 169 18.75 -9.79 7.28
CA ARG A 169 17.47 -9.35 7.85
C ARG A 169 17.63 -8.60 9.16
N ARG A 170 18.47 -9.11 10.06
CA ARG A 170 18.78 -8.45 11.33
C ARG A 170 19.49 -7.12 11.10
N ARG A 171 20.55 -7.11 10.29
CA ARG A 171 21.28 -5.88 9.94
C ARG A 171 20.35 -4.79 9.41
N LEU A 172 19.52 -5.11 8.40
CA LEU A 172 18.60 -4.16 7.78
C LEU A 172 17.52 -3.69 8.75
N ARG A 173 17.00 -4.58 9.60
CA ARG A 173 16.05 -4.23 10.65
C ARG A 173 16.66 -3.24 11.64
N ASP A 174 17.84 -3.55 12.16
CA ASP A 174 18.50 -2.72 13.18
C ASP A 174 18.80 -1.31 12.64
N ILE A 175 19.27 -1.23 11.39
CA ILE A 175 19.50 0.05 10.69
C ILE A 175 18.19 0.86 10.61
N VAL A 176 17.12 0.27 10.09
CA VAL A 176 15.84 0.99 9.91
C VAL A 176 15.20 1.35 11.25
N GLU A 177 15.26 0.49 12.26
CA GLU A 177 14.73 0.77 13.60
C GLU A 177 15.49 1.91 14.28
N SER A 178 16.79 2.07 14.03
CA SER A 178 17.58 3.17 14.59
C SER A 178 17.29 4.55 13.97
N MET A 179 16.80 4.58 12.72
CA MET A 179 16.59 5.83 11.97
C MET A 179 15.12 6.24 11.85
N ARG A 180 14.17 5.30 11.97
CA ARG A 180 12.75 5.57 11.70
C ARG A 180 12.14 6.57 12.68
N PRO A 181 11.23 7.47 12.22
CA PRO A 181 10.43 8.29 13.12
C PRO A 181 9.52 7.45 14.04
N PRO A 182 9.28 7.89 15.29
CA PRO A 182 8.36 7.22 16.20
C PRO A 182 6.94 7.12 15.63
N GLY A 183 6.25 6.00 15.90
CA GLY A 183 4.88 5.78 15.44
C GLY A 183 4.76 5.50 13.93
N SER A 184 5.88 5.28 13.24
CA SER A 184 5.91 5.03 11.80
C SER A 184 6.56 3.70 11.44
N GLY A 185 6.15 3.17 10.29
CA GLY A 185 6.49 1.83 9.84
C GLY A 185 7.27 1.86 8.55
N PHE A 186 8.05 0.81 8.34
CA PHE A 186 8.84 0.64 7.13
C PHE A 186 8.84 -0.82 6.71
N VAL A 187 8.83 -1.06 5.41
CA VAL A 187 9.09 -2.39 4.84
C VAL A 187 10.33 -2.34 3.98
N VAL A 188 11.34 -3.13 4.34
CA VAL A 188 12.58 -3.24 3.58
C VAL A 188 12.34 -4.14 2.37
N ARG A 189 12.51 -3.59 1.16
CA ARG A 189 12.31 -4.27 -0.12
C ARG A 189 13.49 -5.20 -0.44
N THR A 190 13.29 -6.16 -1.33
CA THR A 190 14.35 -7.10 -1.75
C THR A 190 15.58 -6.39 -2.33
N VAL A 191 15.37 -5.26 -3.02
CA VAL A 191 16.47 -4.46 -3.63
C VAL A 191 17.39 -3.82 -2.57
N ALA A 192 16.98 -3.81 -1.30
CA ALA A 192 17.78 -3.28 -0.19
C ALA A 192 18.86 -4.27 0.31
N GLU A 193 18.88 -5.51 -0.17
CA GLU A 193 19.86 -6.52 0.24
C GLU A 193 21.28 -6.07 -0.10
N GLY A 194 22.17 -6.05 0.91
CA GLY A 194 23.55 -5.60 0.77
C GLY A 194 23.74 -4.08 0.72
N ILE A 195 22.66 -3.30 0.75
CA ILE A 195 22.73 -1.85 0.65
C ILE A 195 23.26 -1.22 1.94
N ALA A 196 24.08 -0.18 1.78
CA ALA A 196 24.70 0.54 2.89
C ALA A 196 23.67 1.44 3.62
N GLU A 197 23.89 1.67 4.91
CA GLU A 197 23.03 2.51 5.76
C GLU A 197 22.78 3.90 5.18
N LYS A 198 23.82 4.52 4.61
CA LYS A 198 23.72 5.85 3.99
C LYS A 198 22.67 5.92 2.87
N GLU A 199 22.59 4.89 2.04
CA GLU A 199 21.62 4.83 0.94
C GLU A 199 20.20 4.56 1.45
N LEU A 200 20.06 3.71 2.47
CA LEU A 200 18.77 3.50 3.13
C LEU A 200 18.26 4.77 3.81
N LYS A 201 19.17 5.53 4.43
CA LYS A 201 18.84 6.82 5.03
C LYS A 201 18.38 7.83 3.98
N SER A 202 19.12 7.92 2.87
CA SER A 202 18.73 8.82 1.77
C SER A 202 17.37 8.46 1.17
N ASP A 203 17.03 7.17 1.08
CA ASP A 203 15.71 6.72 0.59
C ASP A 203 14.60 6.91 1.64
N MET A 204 14.95 6.94 2.94
CA MET A 204 14.01 7.24 4.03
C MET A 204 13.66 8.74 4.12
N GLU A 205 14.61 9.62 3.79
CA GLU A 205 14.45 11.08 3.87
C GLU A 205 13.77 11.69 2.64
N PHE A 206 13.69 10.97 1.52
CA PHE A 206 13.03 11.39 0.27
C PHE A 206 11.51 11.39 0.39
#